data_AF-A0A9P5DS40-F1
#
_entry.id   AF-A0A9P5DS40-F1
#
_cell.length_a   1.000
_cell.length_b   1.000
_cell.length_c   1.000
_cell.angle_alpha   90.00
_cell.angle_beta   90.00
_cell.angle_gamma   90.00
#
_symmetry.space_group_name_H-M   'P 1'
#
loop_
_entity.id
_entity.type
_entity.pdbx_description
1 polymer ?
#
loop_
_entity_poly.entity_id
_entity_poly.type
_entity_poly.pdbx_seq_one_letter_code
_entity_poly.pdbx_strand_id
1 'polypeptide(L)'
;MGKELCRDEEWTRVSSEYTRVAFGSLALVRKYPGWLRPYIHWLLPCCKEARRKLKEAHDCLKPHLELREVTKQKALEQGKPCPFDDSIEWFGREYGKHDPATQQISISIVVYDTISDLLCETLFNLCQHPEIFKPIRDEIVTVLGEEGGLTKAALYNLKLMESVVKESQRLRPIALVNFNPL
;
A
#
# COMPACT_ATOMS: atom_id res chain seq x y z
N MET A 1 2.05 8.03 -4.78
CA MET A 1 2.79 7.40 -5.89
C MET A 1 2.35 8.05 -7.20
N GLY A 2 3.28 8.52 -8.03
CA GLY A 2 2.97 9.03 -9.37
C GLY A 2 2.56 7.91 -10.33
N LYS A 3 1.94 8.26 -11.48
CA LYS A 3 1.50 7.30 -12.50
C LYS A 3 2.62 6.39 -13.02
N GLU A 4 3.83 6.90 -13.08
CA GLU A 4 5.02 6.19 -13.57
C GLU A 4 5.42 5.08 -12.61
N LEU A 5 5.53 5.40 -11.31
CA LEU A 5 5.96 4.44 -10.30
C LEU A 5 4.94 3.31 -10.09
N CYS A 6 3.64 3.58 -10.20
CA CYS A 6 2.61 2.54 -10.10
C CYS A 6 2.64 1.51 -11.25
N ARG A 7 3.28 1.86 -12.38
CA ARG A 7 3.42 0.98 -13.55
C ARG A 7 4.80 0.35 -13.66
N ASP A 8 5.70 0.68 -12.74
CA ASP A 8 7.01 0.09 -12.65
C ASP A 8 6.88 -1.30 -12.01
N GLU A 9 7.03 -2.33 -12.84
CA GLU A 9 6.97 -3.73 -12.41
C GLU A 9 8.06 -4.07 -11.40
N GLU A 10 9.24 -3.45 -11.53
CA GLU A 10 10.35 -3.68 -10.63
C GLU A 10 10.04 -3.09 -9.25
N TRP A 11 9.50 -1.87 -9.19
CA TRP A 11 9.04 -1.28 -7.93
C TRP A 11 7.97 -2.16 -7.26
N THR A 12 6.98 -2.61 -8.03
CA THR A 12 5.90 -3.46 -7.51
C THR A 12 6.46 -4.76 -6.95
N ARG A 13 7.42 -5.38 -7.64
CA ARG A 13 8.09 -6.61 -7.22
C ARG A 13 8.90 -6.42 -5.94
N VAL A 14 9.82 -5.44 -5.90
CA VAL A 14 10.72 -5.25 -4.75
C VAL A 14 9.97 -4.81 -3.49
N SER A 15 8.95 -3.96 -3.63
CA SER A 15 8.15 -3.49 -2.49
C SER A 15 7.23 -4.59 -1.94
N SER A 16 6.63 -5.42 -2.79
CA SER A 16 5.86 -6.60 -2.37
C SER A 16 6.76 -7.65 -1.68
N GLU A 17 7.91 -7.98 -2.26
CA GLU A 17 8.85 -8.93 -1.69
C GLU A 17 9.39 -8.47 -0.32
N TYR A 18 9.73 -7.18 -0.20
CA TYR A 18 10.15 -6.60 1.07
C TYR A 18 9.05 -6.73 2.13
N THR A 19 7.80 -6.40 1.79
CA THR A 19 6.64 -6.50 2.68
C THR A 19 6.51 -7.91 3.26
N ARG A 20 6.55 -8.93 2.40
CA ARG A 20 6.47 -10.34 2.81
C ARG A 20 7.59 -10.73 3.78
N VAL A 21 8.83 -10.35 3.47
CA VAL A 21 9.99 -10.69 4.33
C VAL A 21 9.97 -9.91 5.64
N ALA A 22 9.52 -8.66 5.62
CA ALA A 22 9.43 -7.80 6.80
C ALA A 22 8.44 -8.37 7.83
N PHE A 23 7.21 -8.70 7.41
CA PHE A 23 6.20 -9.28 8.30
C PHE A 23 6.61 -10.67 8.82
N GLY A 24 7.18 -11.53 7.95
CA GLY A 24 7.70 -12.83 8.37
C GLY A 24 8.83 -12.71 9.41
N SER A 25 9.74 -11.76 9.21
CA SER A 25 10.83 -11.48 10.16
C SER A 25 10.30 -10.94 11.48
N LEU A 26 9.34 -10.02 11.43
CA LEU A 26 8.73 -9.42 12.62
C LEU A 26 7.99 -10.48 13.47
N ALA A 27 7.25 -11.38 12.82
CA ALA A 27 6.58 -12.50 13.49
C ALA A 27 7.58 -13.42 14.20
N LEU A 28 8.75 -13.67 13.59
CA LEU A 28 9.81 -14.48 14.21
C LEU A 28 10.48 -13.76 15.39
N VAL A 29 10.84 -12.49 15.24
CA VAL A 29 11.48 -11.69 16.30
C VAL A 29 10.57 -11.56 17.52
N ARG A 30 9.25 -11.46 17.32
CA ARG A 30 8.27 -11.38 18.41
C ARG A 30 8.25 -12.62 19.31
N LYS A 31 8.70 -13.78 18.84
CA LYS A 31 8.81 -15.02 19.65
C LYS A 31 9.92 -14.95 20.70
N TYR A 32 10.89 -14.04 20.54
CA TYR A 32 11.97 -13.86 21.50
C TYR A 32 11.60 -12.84 22.60
N PRO A 33 12.15 -13.01 23.82
CA PRO A 33 12.00 -12.03 24.91
C PRO A 33 12.46 -10.64 24.49
N GLY A 34 11.79 -9.59 24.98
CA GLY A 34 12.02 -8.19 24.57
C GLY A 34 13.49 -7.75 24.65
N TRP A 35 14.20 -8.17 25.69
CA TRP A 35 15.63 -7.83 25.91
C TRP A 35 16.58 -8.50 24.91
N LEU A 36 16.18 -9.60 24.27
CA LEU A 36 17.02 -10.32 23.30
C LEU A 36 16.82 -9.81 21.87
N ARG A 37 15.71 -9.11 21.60
CA ARG A 37 15.36 -8.58 20.27
C ARG A 37 16.46 -7.69 19.65
N PRO A 38 17.10 -6.76 20.40
CA PRO A 38 18.18 -5.93 19.85
C PRO A 38 19.42 -6.71 19.41
N TYR A 39 19.64 -7.93 19.91
CA TYR A 39 20.79 -8.74 19.54
C TYR A 39 20.44 -9.76 18.45
N ILE A 40 19.31 -10.46 18.62
CA ILE A 40 18.91 -11.56 17.74
C ILE A 40 18.63 -11.08 16.31
N HIS A 41 18.11 -9.87 16.13
CA HIS A 41 17.79 -9.34 14.79
C HIS A 41 19.04 -9.10 13.91
N TRP A 42 20.25 -9.06 14.49
CA TRP A 42 21.50 -9.04 13.72
C TRP A 42 21.91 -10.43 13.26
N LEU A 43 21.62 -11.47 14.06
CA LEU A 43 22.01 -12.85 13.81
C LEU A 43 21.04 -13.57 12.87
N LEU A 44 19.74 -13.27 12.98
CA LEU A 44 18.70 -13.95 12.22
C LEU A 44 18.83 -13.72 10.70
N PRO A 45 18.91 -14.80 9.89
CA PRO A 45 18.97 -14.70 8.43
C PRO A 45 17.78 -13.94 7.84
N CYS A 46 16.58 -14.10 8.40
CA CYS A 46 15.38 -13.40 7.92
C CYS A 46 15.49 -11.87 8.08
N CYS A 47 16.08 -11.39 9.18
CA CYS A 47 16.29 -9.96 9.41
C CYS A 47 17.40 -9.39 8.51
N LYS A 48 18.43 -10.19 8.19
CA LYS A 48 19.44 -9.83 7.18
C LYS A 48 18.81 -9.70 5.80
N GLU A 49 17.95 -10.65 5.44
CA GLU A 49 17.20 -10.63 4.18
C GLU A 49 16.23 -9.44 4.11
N ALA A 50 15.53 -9.12 5.21
CA ALA A 50 14.66 -7.94 5.30
C ALA A 50 15.44 -6.64 5.02
N ARG A 51 16.63 -6.49 5.60
CA ARG A 51 17.50 -5.32 5.34
C ARG A 51 18.01 -5.29 3.90
N ARG A 52 18.34 -6.43 3.32
CA ARG A 52 18.74 -6.55 1.91
C ARG A 52 17.61 -6.10 0.97
N LYS A 53 16.39 -6.59 1.20
CA LYS A 53 15.20 -6.21 0.45
C LYS A 53 14.80 -4.75 0.64
N LEU A 54 14.95 -4.21 1.86
CA LEU A 54 14.76 -2.78 2.10
C LEU A 54 15.73 -1.93 1.26
N LYS A 55 17.00 -2.34 1.20
CA LYS A 55 18.00 -1.66 0.38
C LYS A 55 17.66 -1.73 -1.11
N GLU A 56 17.26 -2.90 -1.62
CA GLU A 56 16.80 -3.05 -3.02
C GLU A 56 15.61 -2.13 -3.34
N ALA A 57 14.62 -2.06 -2.45
CA ALA A 57 13.47 -1.19 -2.62
C ALA A 57 13.86 0.31 -2.59
N HIS A 58 14.83 0.67 -1.74
CA HIS A 58 15.37 2.02 -1.68
C HIS A 58 16.12 2.39 -2.96
N ASP A 59 17.03 1.53 -3.40
CA ASP A 59 17.83 1.71 -4.62
C ASP A 59 16.94 1.81 -5.87
N CYS A 60 15.82 1.07 -5.91
CA CYS A 60 14.81 1.15 -6.96
C CYS A 60 14.09 2.52 -7.00
N LEU A 61 13.75 3.11 -5.84
CA LEU A 61 13.09 4.41 -5.78
C LEU A 61 14.02 5.60 -6.05
N LYS A 62 15.31 5.44 -5.75
CA LYS A 62 16.31 6.50 -5.87
C LYS A 62 16.29 7.26 -7.21
N PRO A 63 16.35 6.61 -8.39
CA PRO A 63 16.33 7.33 -9.67
C PRO A 63 15.03 8.12 -9.89
N HIS A 64 13.89 7.59 -9.44
CA HIS A 64 12.59 8.26 -9.54
C HIS A 64 12.55 9.52 -8.66
N LEU A 65 13.09 9.44 -7.46
CA LEU A 65 13.18 10.57 -6.53
C LEU A 65 14.16 11.65 -7.03
N GLU A 66 15.31 11.25 -7.57
CA GLU A 66 16.28 12.19 -8.16
C GLU A 66 15.70 12.94 -9.36
N LEU A 67 15.01 12.23 -10.27
CA LEU A 67 14.31 12.84 -11.41
C LEU A 67 13.25 13.85 -10.96
N ARG A 68 12.54 13.52 -9.87
CA ARG A 68 11.50 14.36 -9.28
C ARG A 68 12.06 15.65 -8.71
N GLU A 69 13.19 15.59 -7.99
CA GLU A 69 13.88 16.77 -7.49
C GLU A 69 14.38 17.67 -8.63
N VAL A 70 14.95 17.10 -9.70
CA VAL A 70 15.36 17.87 -10.89
C VAL A 70 14.16 18.56 -11.55
N THR A 71 13.03 17.86 -11.66
CA THR A 71 11.80 18.42 -12.26
C THR A 71 11.22 19.55 -11.42
N LYS A 72 11.23 19.37 -10.09
CA LYS A 72 10.83 20.40 -9.13
C LYS A 72 11.71 21.63 -9.24
N GLN A 73 13.03 21.45 -9.25
CA GLN A 73 13.99 22.55 -9.38
C GLN A 73 13.79 23.35 -10.68
N LYS A 74 13.59 22.66 -11.81
CA LYS A 74 13.26 23.32 -13.09
C LYS A 74 11.95 24.11 -13.04
N ALA A 75 10.93 23.62 -12.33
CA ALA A 75 9.67 24.34 -12.17
C ALA A 75 9.85 25.62 -11.34
N LEU A 76 10.62 25.53 -10.24
CA LEU A 76 10.97 26.70 -9.42
C LEU A 76 11.76 27.75 -10.20
N GLU A 77 12.74 27.34 -11.00
CA GLU A 77 13.52 28.25 -11.87
C GLU A 77 12.65 28.97 -12.90
N GLN A 78 11.56 28.33 -13.33
CA GLN A 78 10.56 28.92 -14.24
C GLN A 78 9.49 29.75 -13.50
N GLY A 79 9.57 29.88 -12.18
CA GLY A 79 8.54 30.55 -11.36
C GLY A 79 7.21 29.81 -11.31
N LYS A 80 7.18 28.52 -11.66
CA LYS A 80 5.98 27.68 -11.65
C LYS A 80 5.85 26.95 -10.32
N PRO A 81 4.62 26.66 -9.85
CA PRO A 81 4.41 25.85 -8.66
C PRO A 81 4.95 24.42 -8.85
N CYS A 82 5.18 23.71 -7.74
CA CYS A 82 5.58 22.31 -7.76
C CYS A 82 4.57 21.49 -8.60
N PRO A 83 5.03 20.71 -9.60
CA PRO A 83 4.13 19.97 -10.48
C PRO A 83 3.54 18.70 -9.83
N PHE A 84 3.97 18.36 -8.62
CA PHE A 84 3.57 17.14 -7.93
C PHE A 84 2.60 17.46 -6.78
N ASP A 85 1.48 16.75 -6.72
CA ASP A 85 0.54 16.77 -5.59
C ASP A 85 0.24 15.33 -5.18
N ASP A 86 1.20 14.71 -4.48
CA ASP A 86 1.14 13.31 -4.06
C ASP A 86 1.57 13.16 -2.59
N SER A 87 1.50 11.91 -2.11
CA SER A 87 1.91 11.55 -0.75
C SER A 87 3.32 12.01 -0.41
N ILE A 88 4.27 11.95 -1.36
CA ILE A 88 5.67 12.32 -1.11
C ILE A 88 5.77 13.83 -0.84
N GLU A 89 5.09 14.67 -1.61
CA GLU A 89 5.02 16.12 -1.30
C GLU A 89 4.27 16.39 0.01
N TRP A 90 3.20 15.64 0.29
CA TRP A 90 2.47 15.80 1.53
C TRP A 90 3.36 15.51 2.75
N PHE A 91 4.12 14.41 2.75
CA PHE A 91 5.07 14.10 3.82
C PHE A 91 6.17 15.15 3.97
N GLY A 92 6.70 15.69 2.87
CA GLY A 92 7.71 16.74 2.90
C GLY A 92 7.20 18.05 3.50
N ARG A 93 5.92 18.38 3.29
CA ARG A 93 5.27 19.57 3.86
C ARG A 93 4.99 19.42 5.36
N GLU A 94 4.46 18.27 5.78
CA GLU A 94 3.97 18.07 7.15
C GLU A 94 5.07 17.69 8.14
N TYR A 95 6.00 16.82 7.75
CA TYR A 95 6.96 16.24 8.69
C TYR A 95 8.34 16.91 8.63
N GLY A 96 8.68 17.68 7.59
CA GLY A 96 10.01 18.29 7.45
C GLY A 96 11.04 17.32 6.85
N LYS A 97 12.29 17.32 7.32
CA LYS A 97 13.39 16.55 6.70
C LYS A 97 13.27 15.04 6.96
N HIS A 98 12.84 14.30 5.94
CA HIS A 98 12.64 12.84 5.98
C HIS A 98 13.25 12.20 4.74
N ASP A 99 13.56 10.90 4.81
CA ASP A 99 13.87 10.12 3.62
C ASP A 99 12.57 9.74 2.88
N PRO A 100 12.28 10.32 1.72
CA PRO A 100 11.04 10.06 0.99
C PRO A 100 10.91 8.60 0.55
N ALA A 101 12.02 7.91 0.30
CA ALA A 101 12.01 6.49 -0.05
C ALA A 101 11.51 5.63 1.11
N THR A 102 12.05 5.82 2.31
CA THR A 102 11.61 5.09 3.52
C THR A 102 10.12 5.30 3.80
N GLN A 103 9.60 6.52 3.64
CA GLN A 103 8.16 6.78 3.83
C GLN A 103 7.31 6.08 2.77
N GLN A 104 7.71 6.17 1.51
CA GLN A 104 6.99 5.52 0.41
C GLN A 104 6.99 3.99 0.56
N ILE A 105 8.10 3.41 1.01
CA ILE A 105 8.20 1.98 1.33
C ILE A 105 7.26 1.64 2.50
N SER A 106 7.25 2.45 3.56
CA SER A 106 6.42 2.22 4.75
C SER A 106 4.92 2.19 4.42
N ILE A 107 4.45 3.13 3.59
CA ILE A 107 3.06 3.13 3.11
C ILE A 107 2.76 1.84 2.32
N SER A 108 3.67 1.45 1.44
CA SER A 108 3.48 0.28 0.56
C SER A 108 3.37 -1.02 1.36
N ILE A 109 4.18 -1.18 2.42
CA ILE A 109 4.10 -2.33 3.34
C ILE A 109 2.69 -2.48 3.91
N VAL A 110 2.09 -1.39 4.39
CA VAL A 110 0.77 -1.43 5.04
C VAL A 110 -0.33 -1.72 4.02
N VAL A 111 -0.19 -1.18 2.81
CA VAL A 111 -1.21 -1.25 1.76
C VAL A 111 -1.34 -2.65 1.17
N TYR A 112 -0.23 -3.36 0.89
CA TYR A 112 -0.29 -4.64 0.19
C TYR A 112 -1.10 -5.69 0.94
N ASP A 113 -0.78 -5.90 2.23
CA ASP A 113 -1.43 -6.96 3.01
C ASP A 113 -2.88 -6.59 3.34
N THR A 114 -3.16 -5.33 3.67
CA THR A 114 -4.52 -4.89 4.02
C THR A 114 -5.48 -4.97 2.83
N ILE A 115 -5.06 -4.58 1.63
CA ILE A 115 -5.89 -4.68 0.43
C ILE A 115 -6.06 -6.15 0.03
N SER A 116 -5.00 -6.95 0.07
CA SER A 116 -5.07 -8.37 -0.29
C SER A 116 -6.03 -9.13 0.62
N ASP A 117 -5.94 -8.92 1.93
CA ASP A 117 -6.84 -9.52 2.92
C ASP A 117 -8.30 -9.08 2.68
N LEU A 118 -8.54 -7.78 2.47
CA LEU A 118 -9.88 -7.26 2.17
C LEU A 118 -10.49 -7.90 0.92
N LEU A 119 -9.72 -8.02 -0.16
CA LEU A 119 -10.19 -8.60 -1.42
C LEU A 119 -10.47 -10.09 -1.25
N CYS A 120 -9.58 -10.84 -0.59
CA CYS A 120 -9.79 -12.25 -0.31
C CYS A 120 -11.06 -12.49 0.50
N GLU A 121 -11.29 -11.71 1.55
CA GLU A 121 -12.49 -11.82 2.38
C GLU A 121 -13.75 -11.44 1.61
N THR A 122 -13.71 -10.37 0.84
CA THR A 122 -14.86 -9.96 0.02
C THR A 122 -15.22 -11.07 -0.98
N LEU A 123 -14.23 -11.66 -1.65
CA LEU A 123 -14.46 -12.78 -2.57
C LEU A 123 -14.98 -14.03 -1.86
N PHE A 124 -14.46 -14.33 -0.67
CA PHE A 124 -14.92 -15.46 0.12
C PHE A 124 -16.40 -15.30 0.53
N ASN A 125 -16.78 -14.12 1.02
CA ASN A 125 -18.17 -13.81 1.38
C ASN A 125 -19.09 -13.88 0.15
N LEU A 126 -18.64 -13.41 -1.02
CA LEU A 126 -19.41 -13.54 -2.26
C LEU A 126 -19.64 -15.01 -2.64
N CYS A 127 -18.62 -15.86 -2.53
CA CYS A 127 -18.75 -17.29 -2.78
C CYS A 127 -19.75 -17.98 -1.82
N GLN A 128 -19.91 -17.48 -0.60
CA GLN A 128 -20.89 -17.99 0.37
C GLN A 128 -22.31 -17.48 0.13
N HIS A 129 -22.46 -16.35 -0.55
CA HIS A 129 -23.74 -15.67 -0.82
C HIS A 129 -23.98 -15.50 -2.32
N PRO A 130 -24.19 -16.62 -3.06
CA PRO A 130 -24.29 -16.57 -4.51
C PRO A 130 -25.47 -15.73 -5.03
N GLU A 131 -26.49 -15.51 -4.21
CA GLU A 131 -27.64 -14.65 -4.48
C GLU A 131 -27.25 -13.19 -4.76
N ILE A 132 -26.09 -12.74 -4.28
CA ILE A 132 -25.63 -11.34 -4.41
C ILE A 132 -24.80 -11.12 -5.69
N PHE A 133 -24.25 -12.18 -6.32
CA PHE A 133 -23.41 -12.04 -7.52
C PHE A 133 -24.11 -11.35 -8.67
N LYS A 134 -25.32 -11.79 -9.01
CA LYS A 134 -26.07 -11.23 -10.13
C LYS A 134 -26.42 -9.75 -9.89
N PRO A 135 -27.01 -9.37 -8.74
CA PRO A 135 -27.24 -7.97 -8.39
C PRO A 135 -26.00 -7.07 -8.51
N ILE A 136 -24.84 -7.50 -7.99
CA ILE A 136 -23.60 -6.72 -8.08
C ILE A 136 -23.16 -6.57 -9.53
N ARG A 137 -23.20 -7.67 -10.31
CA ARG A 137 -22.80 -7.63 -11.72
C ARG A 137 -23.71 -6.70 -12.52
N ASP A 138 -25.01 -6.75 -12.28
CA ASP A 138 -26.00 -5.89 -12.93
C ASP A 138 -25.76 -4.42 -12.56
N GLU A 139 -25.48 -4.11 -11.29
CA GLU A 139 -25.07 -2.75 -10.85
C GLU A 139 -23.81 -2.28 -11.58
N ILE A 140 -22.75 -3.09 -11.61
CA ILE A 140 -21.48 -2.74 -12.26
C ILE A 140 -21.68 -2.46 -13.75
N VAL A 141 -22.41 -3.33 -14.46
CA VAL A 141 -22.64 -3.15 -15.90
C VAL A 141 -23.46 -1.89 -16.19
N THR A 142 -24.53 -1.65 -15.42
CA THR A 142 -25.36 -0.45 -15.58
C THR A 142 -24.56 0.81 -15.30
N VAL A 143 -23.91 0.90 -14.13
CA VAL A 143 -23.19 2.11 -13.71
C VAL A 143 -22.01 2.42 -14.64
N LEU A 144 -21.21 1.41 -15.02
CA LEU A 144 -20.10 1.64 -15.94
C LEU A 144 -20.58 1.99 -17.36
N GLY A 145 -21.74 1.46 -17.77
CA GLY A 145 -22.36 1.80 -19.06
C GLY A 145 -22.85 3.25 -19.11
N GLU A 146 -23.52 3.70 -18.06
CA GLU A 146 -24.06 5.06 -17.94
C GLU A 146 -22.96 6.12 -17.82
N GLU A 147 -21.91 5.82 -17.05
CA GLU A 147 -20.84 6.77 -16.73
C GLU A 147 -19.67 6.76 -17.73
N GLY A 148 -19.73 5.89 -18.75
CA GLY A 148 -18.69 5.77 -19.78
C GLY A 148 -17.38 5.12 -19.28
N GLY A 149 -17.47 4.25 -18.27
CA GLY A 149 -16.35 3.50 -17.70
C GLY A 149 -16.07 3.83 -16.23
N LEU A 150 -14.83 3.57 -15.80
CA LEU A 150 -14.41 3.76 -14.41
C LEU A 150 -14.11 5.23 -14.12
N THR A 151 -15.16 6.02 -13.89
CA THR A 151 -15.07 7.43 -13.49
C THR A 151 -15.28 7.60 -11.99
N LYS A 152 -15.02 8.82 -11.48
CA LYS A 152 -15.30 9.15 -10.07
C LYS A 152 -16.79 9.04 -9.75
N ALA A 153 -17.65 9.40 -10.69
CA ALA A 153 -19.10 9.28 -10.55
C ALA A 153 -19.53 7.80 -10.57
N ALA A 154 -18.95 6.98 -11.45
CA ALA A 154 -19.15 5.54 -11.45
C ALA A 154 -18.81 4.91 -10.09
N LEU A 155 -17.62 5.20 -9.56
CA LEU A 155 -17.21 4.70 -8.24
C LEU A 155 -18.18 5.13 -7.12
N TYR A 156 -18.73 6.33 -7.21
CA TYR A 156 -19.72 6.81 -6.24
C TYR A 156 -21.07 6.08 -6.36
N ASN A 157 -21.45 5.66 -7.57
CA ASN A 157 -22.76 5.04 -7.85
C ASN A 157 -22.79 3.51 -7.65
N LEU A 158 -21.64 2.87 -7.42
CA LEU A 158 -21.52 1.44 -7.08
C LEU A 158 -21.93 1.13 -5.61
N LYS A 159 -23.18 1.43 -5.24
CA LYS A 159 -23.67 1.40 -3.85
C LYS A 159 -23.75 -0.01 -3.26
N LEU A 160 -24.18 -0.99 -4.03
CA LEU A 160 -24.28 -2.38 -3.60
C LEU A 160 -22.88 -2.98 -3.45
N MET A 161 -21.99 -2.76 -4.42
CA MET A 161 -20.59 -3.18 -4.29
C MET A 161 -19.93 -2.54 -3.06
N GLU A 162 -20.14 -1.25 -2.82
CA GLU A 162 -19.65 -0.57 -1.61
C GLU A 162 -20.21 -1.22 -0.32
N SER A 163 -21.51 -1.56 -0.32
CA SER A 163 -22.17 -2.21 0.82
C SER A 163 -21.58 -3.59 1.11
N VAL A 164 -21.27 -4.37 0.08
CA VAL A 164 -20.68 -5.72 0.20
C VAL A 164 -19.26 -5.66 0.77
N VAL A 165 -18.45 -4.71 0.31
CA VAL A 165 -17.10 -4.48 0.86
C VAL A 165 -17.19 -4.06 2.34
N LYS A 166 -18.11 -3.15 2.67
CA LYS A 166 -18.36 -2.73 4.06
C LYS A 166 -18.82 -3.88 4.95
N GLU A 167 -19.72 -4.72 4.46
CA GLU A 167 -20.21 -5.88 5.21
C GLU A 167 -19.11 -6.91 5.41
N SER A 168 -18.25 -7.13 4.41
CA SER A 168 -17.07 -8.01 4.54
C SER A 168 -16.12 -7.52 5.64
N GLN A 169 -15.88 -6.22 5.73
CA GLN A 169 -15.10 -5.63 6.82
C GLN A 169 -15.80 -5.70 8.18
N ARG A 170 -17.14 -5.58 8.22
CA ARG A 170 -17.93 -5.71 9.46
C ARG A 170 -17.81 -7.12 10.04
N LEU A 171 -17.81 -8.14 9.18
CA LEU A 171 -17.69 -9.55 9.57
C LEU A 171 -16.27 -9.91 10.02
N ARG A 172 -15.24 -9.31 9.41
CA ARG A 172 -13.84 -9.53 9.79
C ARG A 172 -13.11 -8.18 10.00
N PRO A 173 -13.28 -7.53 11.16
CA PRO A 173 -12.58 -6.28 11.43
C PRO A 173 -11.08 -6.54 11.53
N ILE A 174 -10.29 -5.84 10.69
CA ILE A 174 -8.81 -5.84 10.67
C ILE A 174 -8.23 -5.54 12.08
N ALA A 175 -8.99 -4.84 12.92
CA ALA A 175 -8.62 -4.40 14.27
C ALA A 175 -8.57 -5.50 15.36
N LEU A 176 -8.84 -6.77 15.07
CA LEU A 176 -8.67 -7.84 16.08
C LEU A 176 -7.19 -8.14 16.41
N VAL A 177 -6.24 -7.55 15.68
CA VAL A 177 -4.83 -7.56 16.06
C VAL A 177 -4.62 -6.52 17.15
N ASN A 178 -4.89 -6.90 18.40
CA ASN A 178 -4.43 -6.15 19.57
C ASN A 178 -2.91 -5.99 19.46
N PHE A 179 -2.44 -4.80 19.08
CA PHE A 179 -1.08 -4.37 19.34
C PHE A 179 -0.95 -4.21 20.85
N ASN A 180 -0.68 -5.31 21.55
CA ASN A 180 -0.30 -5.24 22.95
C ASN A 180 0.97 -4.37 22.99
N PRO A 181 0.96 -3.20 23.66
CA PRO A 181 2.15 -2.39 23.79
C PRO A 181 3.18 -3.22 24.57
N LEU A 182 4.44 -3.05 24.17
CA LEU A 182 5.62 -3.71 24.73
C LEU A 182 5.72 -3.57 26.25
#